data_AF-A0A2C9V0J8-F1
#
_entry.id   AF-A0A2C9V0J8-F1
#
_cell.length_a   1.000
_cell.length_b   1.000
_cell.length_c   1.000
_cell.angle_alpha   90.00
_cell.angle_beta   90.00
_cell.angle_gamma   90.00
#
_symmetry.space_group_name_H-M   'P 1'
#
loop_
_entity.id
_entity.type
_entity.pdbx_description
1 polymer ?
#
loop_
_entity_poly.entity_id
_entity_poly.type
_entity_poly.pdbx_seq_one_letter_code
_entity_poly.pdbx_strand_id
1 'polypeptide(L)'
;MSMTEMWTQLGSAIAGLMFVWAMYERYFPYQLQEYVERYCQKLVALVSPYFQIVFDEYTGEDLKRSEVYAAIQSYLSANSSMRAKRLKADVVKDSHSVLLTMDDHEEITDDFNGIKVWWTSIKNKPNKQSFSFYPELDERRYFKLAVHRRYREIIVKSYIDHVIKEGKAVAVKNRQRKLYTNNPSDNWYGWKATKWSHVVFEHPASFDTLAMATKEKEEIMKDLVKFSKGKSYYAKIGKAWKRGYLLYGPPGTGKSTMIAAMANFLNYDVYDLELTTVKDNSELRKLLIDTTSKSIIVIEDIDCSLDLTAKNDGDENFLKPYGKCF
;
A
#
# COMPACT_ATOMS: atom_id res chain seq x y z
N MET A 1 9.71 52.96 27.97
CA MET A 1 10.06 51.64 28.53
C MET A 1 11.23 51.10 27.75
N SER A 2 12.33 50.82 28.44
CA SER A 2 13.54 50.29 27.81
C SER A 2 13.33 48.83 27.42
N MET A 3 13.95 48.37 26.33
CA MET A 3 13.89 46.96 25.90
C MET A 3 14.26 46.01 27.05
N THR A 4 15.24 46.37 27.87
CA THR A 4 15.68 45.63 29.05
C THR A 4 14.58 45.38 30.09
N GLU A 5 13.68 46.33 30.33
CA GLU A 5 12.54 46.16 31.25
C GLU A 5 11.45 45.24 30.69
N MET A 6 11.26 45.24 29.37
CA MET A 6 10.34 44.29 28.72
C MET A 6 10.85 42.85 28.82
N TRP A 7 12.16 42.63 28.63
CA TRP A 7 12.77 41.29 28.74
C TRP A 7 12.74 40.74 30.16
N THR A 8 12.94 41.57 31.18
CA THR A 8 12.85 41.14 32.59
C THR A 8 11.41 40.85 33.01
N GLN A 9 10.44 41.65 32.54
CA GLN A 9 9.02 41.37 32.76
C GLN A 9 8.56 40.09 32.06
N LEU A 10 8.95 39.88 30.80
CA LEU A 10 8.72 38.63 30.07
C LEU A 10 9.37 37.42 30.79
N GLY A 11 10.61 37.58 31.27
CA GLY A 11 11.30 36.55 32.04
C GLY A 11 10.58 36.16 33.33
N SER A 12 10.09 37.16 34.09
CA SER A 12 9.32 36.91 35.31
C SER A 12 7.95 36.26 35.04
N ALA A 13 7.29 36.63 33.93
CA ALA A 13 6.02 36.05 33.53
C ALA A 13 6.17 34.59 33.10
N ILE A 14 7.23 34.28 32.34
CA ILE A 14 7.58 32.92 31.95
C ILE A 14 7.95 32.08 33.18
N ALA A 15 8.76 32.61 34.09
CA ALA A 15 9.12 31.92 35.33
C ALA A 15 7.89 31.64 36.22
N GLY A 16 6.97 32.61 36.34
CA GLY A 16 5.70 32.43 37.02
C GLY A 16 4.82 31.35 36.38
N LEU A 17 4.70 31.36 35.05
CA LEU A 17 3.97 30.33 34.30
C LEU A 17 4.59 28.94 34.47
N MET A 18 5.92 28.83 34.41
CA MET A 18 6.62 27.56 34.63
C MET A 18 6.44 27.05 36.06
N PHE A 19 6.42 27.94 37.06
CA PHE A 19 6.17 27.57 38.45
C PHE A 19 4.73 27.07 38.65
N VAL A 20 3.74 27.76 38.07
CA VAL A 20 2.34 27.35 38.11
C VAL A 20 2.14 26.03 37.36
N TRP A 21 2.79 25.83 36.21
CA TRP A 21 2.77 24.57 35.47
C TRP A 21 3.39 23.42 36.26
N ALA A 22 4.54 23.65 36.91
CA ALA A 22 5.19 22.66 37.76
C ALA A 22 4.36 22.32 39.02
N MET A 23 3.66 23.30 39.61
CA MET A 23 2.70 23.04 40.68
C MET A 23 1.49 22.25 40.19
N TYR A 24 1.01 22.53 38.97
CA TYR A 24 -0.08 21.80 38.33
C TYR A 24 0.29 20.34 38.07
N GLU A 25 1.47 20.04 37.53
CA GLU A 25 1.93 18.65 37.35
C GLU A 25 2.13 17.90 38.67
N ARG A 26 2.54 18.60 39.75
CA ARG A 26 2.94 17.97 41.02
C ARG A 26 1.80 17.79 42.02
N TYR A 27 0.79 18.66 42.02
CA TYR A 27 -0.30 18.65 43.00
C TYR A 27 -1.68 18.36 42.40
N PHE A 28 -1.85 18.46 41.08
CA PHE A 28 -3.14 18.17 40.46
C PHE A 28 -3.29 16.65 40.26
N PRO A 29 -4.35 16.01 40.79
CA PRO A 29 -4.52 14.56 40.67
C PRO A 29 -4.56 14.15 39.19
N TYR A 30 -3.81 13.11 38.83
CA TYR A 30 -3.73 12.60 37.45
C TYR A 30 -5.12 12.25 36.88
N GLN A 31 -6.03 11.79 37.75
CA GLN A 31 -7.42 11.49 37.40
C GLN A 31 -8.22 12.74 36.98
N LEU A 32 -7.89 13.93 37.48
CA LEU A 32 -8.54 15.20 37.14
C LEU A 32 -7.85 15.92 35.97
N GLN A 33 -6.57 15.62 35.71
CA GLN A 33 -5.86 16.14 34.53
C GLN A 33 -6.59 15.75 33.23
N GLU A 34 -7.03 14.49 33.09
CA GLU A 34 -7.78 14.06 31.90
C GLU A 34 -9.08 14.85 31.70
N TYR A 35 -9.78 15.21 32.79
CA TYR A 35 -10.98 16.05 32.70
C TYR A 35 -10.63 17.47 32.29
N VAL A 36 -9.63 18.08 32.91
CA VAL A 36 -9.20 19.46 32.59
C VAL A 36 -8.71 19.53 31.16
N GLU A 37 -7.89 18.59 30.70
CA GLU A 37 -7.44 18.50 29.31
C GLU A 37 -8.64 18.41 28.35
N ARG A 38 -9.64 17.58 28.66
CA ARG A 38 -10.84 17.43 27.82
C ARG A 38 -11.66 18.72 27.76
N TYR A 39 -11.77 19.48 28.85
CA TYR A 39 -12.45 20.76 28.88
C TYR A 39 -11.64 21.88 28.20
N CYS A 40 -10.33 21.92 28.42
CA CYS A 40 -9.42 22.82 27.71
C CYS A 40 -9.46 22.57 26.19
N GLN A 41 -9.44 21.32 25.75
CA GLN A 41 -9.61 20.96 24.33
C GLN A 41 -10.96 21.43 23.78
N LYS A 42 -12.05 21.30 24.54
CA LYS A 42 -13.37 21.82 24.14
C LYS A 42 -13.39 23.36 24.02
N LEU A 43 -12.78 24.07 24.97
CA LEU A 43 -12.69 25.53 24.94
C LEU A 43 -11.80 26.03 23.79
N VAL A 44 -10.63 25.40 23.60
CA VAL A 44 -9.74 25.67 22.47
C VAL A 44 -10.42 25.38 21.14
N ALA A 45 -11.21 24.30 21.03
CA ALA A 45 -11.98 23.99 19.82
C ALA A 45 -13.10 25.01 19.54
N LEU A 46 -13.61 25.68 20.58
CA LEU A 46 -14.63 26.73 20.46
C LEU A 46 -14.05 28.04 19.90
N VAL A 47 -12.81 28.36 20.27
CA VAL A 47 -12.10 29.58 19.85
C VAL A 47 -11.26 29.36 18.60
N SER A 48 -10.88 28.12 18.29
CA SER A 48 -10.06 27.79 17.12
C SER A 48 -10.84 28.06 15.81
N PRO A 49 -10.33 28.93 14.93
CA PRO A 49 -10.92 29.14 13.61
C PRO A 49 -10.59 28.00 12.64
N TYR A 50 -9.77 27.03 13.05
CA TYR A 50 -9.31 25.93 12.21
C TYR A 50 -10.10 24.65 12.46
N PHE A 51 -10.58 24.08 11.37
CA PHE A 51 -11.16 22.76 11.25
C PHE A 51 -10.04 21.75 10.94
N GLN A 52 -10.05 20.61 11.63
CA GLN A 52 -9.03 19.58 11.50
C GLN A 52 -9.64 18.22 11.17
N ILE A 53 -8.98 17.45 10.30
CA ILE A 53 -9.33 16.06 9.97
C ILE A 53 -8.10 15.18 10.19
N VAL A 54 -8.30 14.01 10.78
CA VAL A 54 -7.24 13.02 11.02
C VAL A 54 -7.49 11.80 10.14
N PHE A 55 -6.44 11.30 9.52
CA PHE A 55 -6.43 10.08 8.70
C PHE A 55 -5.41 9.11 9.26
N ASP A 56 -5.88 8.06 9.94
CA ASP A 56 -5.05 7.03 10.53
C ASP A 56 -4.47 6.08 9.47
N GLU A 57 -3.23 5.64 9.67
CA GLU A 57 -2.58 4.66 8.79
C GLU A 57 -3.29 3.30 8.82
N TYR A 58 -3.81 2.89 9.98
CA TYR A 58 -4.50 1.62 10.16
C TYR A 58 -5.94 1.85 10.60
N THR A 59 -6.89 1.17 9.93
CA THR A 59 -8.32 1.23 10.26
C THR A 59 -8.75 0.02 11.08
N GLY A 60 -9.33 0.27 12.26
CA GLY A 60 -9.98 -0.75 13.10
C GLY A 60 -9.01 -1.68 13.84
N GLU A 61 -9.56 -2.77 14.39
CA GLU A 61 -8.81 -3.81 15.13
C GLU A 61 -7.95 -4.68 14.21
N ASP A 62 -8.30 -4.76 12.92
CA ASP A 62 -7.71 -5.68 11.93
C ASP A 62 -6.30 -5.28 11.42
N LEU A 63 -5.69 -4.20 11.94
CA LEU A 63 -4.39 -3.68 11.46
C LEU A 63 -4.30 -3.53 9.92
N LYS A 64 -5.43 -3.35 9.24
CA LYS A 64 -5.45 -3.12 7.79
C LYS A 64 -5.06 -1.68 7.51
N ARG A 65 -4.05 -1.51 6.67
CA ARG A 65 -3.62 -0.19 6.21
C ARG A 65 -4.74 0.48 5.42
N SER A 66 -5.07 1.71 5.79
CA SER A 66 -6.14 2.50 5.19
C SER A 66 -5.83 2.83 3.73
N GLU A 67 -6.75 2.51 2.83
CA GLU A 67 -6.63 2.90 1.41
C GLU A 67 -6.58 4.42 1.24
N VAL A 68 -7.31 5.14 2.10
CA VAL A 68 -7.36 6.61 2.08
C VAL A 68 -6.01 7.17 2.47
N TYR A 69 -5.39 6.61 3.51
CA TYR A 69 -4.05 7.01 3.95
C TYR A 69 -3.01 6.77 2.85
N ALA A 70 -3.01 5.60 2.21
CA ALA A 70 -2.07 5.28 1.13
C ALA A 70 -2.22 6.20 -0.08
N ALA A 71 -3.46 6.59 -0.44
CA ALA A 71 -3.73 7.55 -1.49
C ALA A 71 -3.20 8.95 -1.13
N ILE A 72 -3.49 9.44 0.08
CA ILE A 72 -3.00 10.73 0.58
C ILE A 72 -1.47 10.75 0.61
N GLN A 73 -0.83 9.68 1.10
CA GLN A 73 0.63 9.57 1.13
C GLN A 73 1.24 9.68 -0.27
N SER A 74 0.60 9.06 -1.27
CA SER A 74 1.05 9.11 -2.67
C SER A 74 0.86 10.50 -3.29
N TYR A 75 -0.24 11.18 -2.97
CA TYR A 75 -0.48 12.56 -3.40
C TYR A 75 0.56 13.51 -2.79
N LEU A 76 0.72 13.43 -1.47
CA LEU A 76 1.66 14.27 -0.74
C LEU A 76 3.10 13.97 -1.15
N SER A 77 3.52 12.73 -1.39
CA SER A 77 4.90 12.44 -1.83
C SER A 77 5.21 13.06 -3.20
N ALA A 78 4.25 13.02 -4.14
CA ALA A 78 4.43 13.70 -5.43
C ALA A 78 4.50 15.22 -5.30
N ASN A 79 3.61 15.83 -4.50
CA ASN A 79 3.52 17.29 -4.37
C ASN A 79 4.61 17.87 -3.44
N SER A 80 5.06 17.10 -2.44
CA SER A 80 6.07 17.47 -1.46
C SER A 80 7.46 17.63 -2.05
N SER A 81 7.82 16.82 -3.06
CA SER A 81 9.12 16.90 -3.74
C SER A 81 9.44 18.32 -4.27
N MET A 82 8.43 19.16 -4.52
CA MET A 82 8.60 20.53 -5.01
C MET A 82 8.48 21.63 -3.93
N ARG A 83 7.96 21.32 -2.74
CA ARG A 83 7.53 22.34 -1.74
C ARG A 83 7.98 22.06 -0.30
N ALA A 84 8.43 20.84 0.00
CA ALA A 84 8.84 20.45 1.34
C ALA A 84 10.23 21.03 1.67
N LYS A 85 10.44 21.37 2.94
CA LYS A 85 11.73 21.88 3.44
C LYS A 85 12.63 20.75 3.91
N ARG A 86 12.06 19.59 4.23
CA ARG A 86 12.73 18.35 4.62
C ARG A 86 12.06 17.21 3.84
N LEU A 87 12.79 16.15 3.57
CA LEU A 87 12.26 14.97 2.90
C LEU A 87 12.92 13.77 3.55
N LYS A 88 12.14 12.73 3.78
CA LYS A 88 12.62 11.44 4.23
C LYS A 88 12.89 10.55 3.03
N ALA A 89 14.10 10.04 2.92
CA ALA A 89 14.44 9.03 1.93
C ALA A 89 14.15 7.64 2.53
N ASP A 90 13.07 7.00 2.13
CA ASP A 90 12.84 5.59 2.44
C ASP A 90 13.39 4.74 1.28
N VAL A 91 14.33 3.87 1.59
CA VAL A 91 14.78 2.82 0.67
C VAL A 91 13.69 1.77 0.64
N VAL A 92 12.98 1.68 -0.49
CA VAL A 92 12.05 0.58 -0.73
C VAL A 92 12.92 -0.67 -0.82
N LYS A 93 12.80 -1.57 0.18
CA LYS A 93 13.46 -2.88 0.16
C LYS A 93 13.21 -3.50 -1.22
N ASP A 94 14.30 -3.90 -1.87
CA ASP A 94 14.34 -4.55 -3.19
C ASP A 94 14.27 -3.63 -4.42
N SER A 95 14.40 -2.31 -4.28
CA SER A 95 14.61 -1.40 -5.42
C SER A 95 15.76 -0.40 -5.16
N HIS A 96 16.58 -0.12 -6.17
CA HIS A 96 17.58 0.95 -6.13
C HIS A 96 16.94 2.36 -6.20
N SER A 97 15.61 2.46 -6.24
CA SER A 97 14.89 3.74 -6.20
C SER A 97 14.67 4.19 -4.75
N VAL A 98 15.24 5.35 -4.41
CA VAL A 98 14.95 6.04 -3.16
C VAL A 98 13.56 6.69 -3.29
N LEU A 99 12.61 6.25 -2.47
CA LEU A 99 11.31 6.91 -2.37
C LEU A 99 11.44 8.08 -1.40
N LEU A 100 11.30 9.30 -1.91
CA LEU A 100 11.23 10.49 -1.07
C LEU A 100 9.80 10.61 -0.51
N THR A 101 9.67 10.44 0.80
CA THR A 101 8.45 10.65 1.57
C THR A 101 8.57 11.93 2.41
N MET A 102 7.44 12.45 2.88
CA MET A 102 7.43 13.59 3.79
C MET A 102 8.03 13.18 5.14
N ASP A 103 8.84 14.05 5.75
CA ASP A 103 9.43 13.78 7.06
C ASP A 103 8.37 13.80 8.17
N ASP A 104 8.64 13.09 9.26
CA ASP A 104 7.75 13.05 10.42
C ASP A 104 7.67 14.45 11.06
N HIS A 105 6.46 14.94 11.35
CA HIS A 105 6.15 16.29 11.87
C HIS A 105 6.38 17.46 10.90
N GLU A 106 6.57 17.20 9.61
CA GLU A 106 6.63 18.27 8.62
C GLU A 106 5.24 18.75 8.21
N GLU A 107 5.12 20.08 8.04
CA GLU A 107 3.91 20.73 7.53
C GLU A 107 4.08 21.12 6.05
N ILE A 108 3.15 20.68 5.21
CA ILE A 108 3.06 21.06 3.80
C ILE A 108 1.83 21.92 3.58
N THR A 109 2.04 23.04 2.90
CA THR A 109 0.97 23.90 2.41
C THR A 109 0.57 23.52 0.99
N ASP A 110 -0.71 23.24 0.81
CA ASP A 110 -1.34 23.08 -0.49
C ASP A 110 -2.29 24.24 -0.78
N ASP A 111 -2.48 24.54 -2.08
CA ASP A 111 -3.39 25.59 -2.54
C ASP A 111 -4.44 24.95 -3.44
N PHE A 112 -5.69 24.96 -2.97
CA PHE A 112 -6.83 24.44 -3.71
C PHE A 112 -7.85 25.55 -3.93
N ASN A 113 -7.98 26.00 -5.19
CA ASN A 113 -8.89 27.09 -5.57
C ASN A 113 -8.68 28.39 -4.75
N GLY A 114 -7.43 28.73 -4.40
CA GLY A 114 -7.10 29.89 -3.57
C GLY A 114 -7.26 29.67 -2.06
N ILE A 115 -7.60 28.45 -1.64
CA ILE A 115 -7.73 28.05 -0.23
C ILE A 115 -6.42 27.38 0.20
N LYS A 116 -5.77 27.97 1.20
CA LYS A 116 -4.60 27.36 1.84
C LYS A 116 -5.01 26.23 2.75
N VAL A 117 -4.40 25.08 2.54
CA VAL A 117 -4.63 23.85 3.28
C VAL A 117 -3.31 23.35 3.84
N TRP A 118 -3.29 22.94 5.10
CA TRP A 118 -2.08 22.49 5.78
C TRP A 118 -2.16 20.99 6.07
N TRP A 119 -1.16 20.24 5.63
CA TRP A 119 -0.98 18.83 5.91
C TRP A 119 0.18 18.62 6.88
N THR A 120 0.00 17.80 7.90
CA THR A 120 1.06 17.42 8.84
C THR A 120 1.13 15.89 8.94
N SER A 121 2.32 15.29 8.80
CA SER A 121 2.55 13.88 9.17
C SER A 121 2.85 13.83 10.65
N ILE A 122 2.13 13.03 11.43
CA ILE A 122 2.41 12.89 12.85
C ILE A 122 2.60 11.42 13.16
N LYS A 123 3.59 11.15 14.01
CA LYS A 123 3.95 9.83 14.49
C LYS A 123 3.73 9.76 15.99
N ASN A 124 2.84 8.88 16.42
CA ASN A 124 2.63 8.65 17.85
C ASN A 124 3.65 7.61 18.34
N LYS A 125 4.47 8.01 19.30
CA LYS A 125 5.23 7.06 20.12
C LYS A 125 4.32 6.54 21.23
N PRO A 126 4.14 5.22 21.41
CA PRO A 126 3.40 4.72 22.56
C PRO A 126 4.13 5.12 23.85
N ASN A 127 3.46 5.84 24.75
CA ASN A 127 4.06 6.42 25.95
C ASN A 127 4.23 5.44 27.12
N LYS A 128 4.39 4.14 26.86
CA LYS A 128 4.67 3.14 27.90
C LYS A 128 5.60 2.07 27.35
N GLN A 129 6.80 1.97 27.94
CA GLN A 129 7.62 0.76 27.87
C GLN A 129 6.87 -0.36 28.59
N SER A 130 5.94 -1.02 27.92
CA SER A 130 5.46 -2.31 28.36
C SER A 130 6.48 -3.35 27.92
N PHE A 131 7.08 -4.10 28.87
CA PHE A 131 7.81 -5.32 28.56
C PHE A 131 6.86 -6.28 27.82
N SER A 132 6.91 -6.30 26.49
CA SER A 132 6.21 -7.28 25.66
C SER A 132 7.21 -8.26 25.05
N PHE A 133 6.91 -9.56 25.11
CA PHE A 133 7.63 -10.61 24.39
C PHE A 133 7.42 -10.54 22.86
N TYR A 134 6.55 -9.64 22.41
CA TYR A 134 6.31 -9.30 21.01
C TYR A 134 6.95 -7.93 20.72
N PRO A 135 7.45 -7.67 19.49
CA PRO A 135 7.97 -6.36 19.13
C PRO A 135 6.91 -5.28 19.42
N GLU A 136 7.36 -4.11 19.91
CA GLU A 136 6.50 -2.95 20.14
C GLU A 136 5.58 -2.74 18.93
N LEU A 137 4.28 -2.55 19.18
CA LEU A 137 3.30 -2.20 18.15
C LEU A 137 3.86 -1.03 17.34
N ASP A 138 4.02 -1.24 16.03
CA ASP A 138 4.57 -0.27 15.07
C ASP A 138 4.05 1.13 15.37
N GLU A 139 4.97 2.08 15.39
CA GLU A 139 4.73 3.49 15.64
C GLU A 139 3.58 3.99 14.74
N ARG A 140 2.42 4.28 15.33
CA ARG A 140 1.22 4.62 14.55
C ARG A 140 1.38 6.00 13.93
N ARG A 141 1.38 6.07 12.59
CA ARG A 141 1.39 7.32 11.84
C ARG A 141 -0.03 7.72 11.45
N TYR A 142 -0.26 9.03 11.38
CA TYR A 142 -1.49 9.59 10.85
C TYR A 142 -1.21 10.92 10.15
N PHE A 143 -2.04 11.26 9.17
CA PHE A 143 -2.02 12.59 8.56
C PHE A 143 -3.06 13.47 9.22
N LYS A 144 -2.66 14.71 9.50
CA LYS A 144 -3.53 15.76 10.00
C LYS A 144 -3.71 16.82 8.94
N LEU A 145 -4.95 17.06 8.57
CA LEU A 145 -5.36 18.16 7.71
C LEU A 145 -5.87 19.31 8.56
N ALA A 146 -5.37 20.53 8.36
CA ALA A 146 -5.90 21.74 8.97
C ALA A 146 -6.32 22.74 7.90
N VAL A 147 -7.46 23.40 8.13
CA VAL A 147 -8.01 24.43 7.22
C VAL A 147 -8.92 25.37 7.99
N HIS A 148 -9.12 26.60 7.51
CA HIS A 148 -10.07 27.52 8.12
C HIS A 148 -11.51 26.98 8.04
N ARG A 149 -12.27 27.04 9.15
CA ARG A 149 -13.61 26.42 9.32
C ARG A 149 -14.64 26.89 8.28
N ARG A 150 -14.47 28.11 7.75
CA ARG A 150 -15.31 28.67 6.65
C ARG A 150 -15.35 27.78 5.40
N TYR A 151 -14.29 27.03 5.14
CA TYR A 151 -14.16 26.20 3.94
C TYR A 151 -14.45 24.71 4.20
N ARG A 152 -14.96 24.36 5.38
CA ARG A 152 -15.21 22.96 5.79
C ARG A 152 -16.00 22.17 4.74
N GLU A 153 -17.07 22.74 4.21
CA GLU A 153 -17.91 22.02 3.23
C GLU A 153 -17.19 21.75 1.91
N ILE A 154 -16.46 22.75 1.40
CA ILE A 154 -15.70 22.62 0.14
C ILE A 154 -14.60 21.57 0.31
N ILE A 155 -13.92 21.58 1.45
CA ILE A 155 -12.84 20.63 1.73
C ILE A 155 -13.36 19.20 1.84
N VAL A 156 -14.42 19.00 2.63
CA VAL A 156 -14.99 17.66 2.84
C VAL A 156 -15.61 17.08 1.57
N LYS A 157 -16.31 17.90 0.76
CA LYS A 157 -17.04 17.42 -0.43
C LYS A 157 -16.19 17.37 -1.70
N SER A 158 -15.13 18.17 -1.80
CA SER A 158 -14.39 18.33 -3.08
C SER A 158 -12.90 18.08 -2.93
N TYR A 159 -12.23 18.71 -1.96
CA TYR A 159 -10.78 18.60 -1.84
C TYR A 159 -10.33 17.18 -1.46
N ILE A 160 -10.99 16.53 -0.50
CA ILE A 160 -10.63 15.17 -0.09
C ILE A 160 -10.78 14.19 -1.25
N ASP A 161 -11.88 14.26 -1.99
CA ASP A 161 -12.11 13.40 -3.15
C ASP A 161 -11.08 13.64 -4.27
N HIS A 162 -10.71 14.90 -4.50
CA HIS A 162 -9.65 15.28 -5.41
C HIS A 162 -8.30 14.66 -5.00
N VAL A 163 -7.88 14.86 -3.74
CA VAL A 163 -6.63 14.30 -3.19
C VAL A 163 -6.61 12.77 -3.28
N ILE A 164 -7.72 12.10 -2.96
CA ILE A 164 -7.80 10.63 -3.06
C ILE A 164 -7.70 10.20 -4.52
N LYS A 165 -8.39 10.87 -5.44
CA LYS A 165 -8.38 10.52 -6.87
C LYS A 165 -7.02 10.74 -7.50
N GLU A 166 -6.40 11.89 -7.25
CA GLU A 166 -5.05 12.18 -7.73
C GLU A 166 -4.01 11.28 -7.07
N GLY A 167 -4.09 11.08 -5.75
CA GLY A 167 -3.24 10.17 -5.02
C GLY A 167 -3.30 8.75 -5.55
N LYS A 168 -4.50 8.24 -5.86
CA LYS A 168 -4.67 6.94 -6.54
C LYS A 168 -4.09 6.94 -7.95
N ALA A 169 -4.21 8.02 -8.70
CA ALA A 169 -3.63 8.12 -10.05
C ALA A 169 -2.09 8.15 -10.00
N VAL A 170 -1.50 8.90 -9.06
CA VAL A 170 -0.06 8.94 -8.79
C VAL A 170 0.44 7.58 -8.31
N ALA A 171 -0.28 6.92 -7.40
CA ALA A 171 0.06 5.58 -6.94
C ALA A 171 0.07 4.58 -8.10
N VAL A 172 -0.88 4.67 -9.04
CA VAL A 172 -0.90 3.82 -10.24
C VAL A 172 0.26 4.14 -11.18
N LYS A 173 0.60 5.43 -11.35
CA LYS A 173 1.72 5.87 -12.20
C LYS A 173 3.07 5.41 -11.65
N ASN A 174 3.25 5.48 -10.33
CA ASN A 174 4.47 5.11 -9.63
C ASN A 174 4.49 3.64 -9.19
N ARG A 175 3.42 2.88 -9.45
CA ARG A 175 3.36 1.45 -9.10
C ARG A 175 4.43 0.72 -9.90
N GLN A 176 5.42 0.21 -9.19
CA GLN A 176 6.32 -0.79 -9.71
C GLN A 176 5.61 -2.15 -9.69
N ARG A 177 5.66 -2.86 -10.81
CA ARG A 177 5.15 -4.22 -10.91
C ARG A 177 5.99 -5.15 -10.06
N LYS A 178 5.36 -6.17 -9.51
CA LYS A 178 6.01 -7.16 -8.66
C LYS A 178 5.88 -8.55 -9.25
N LEU A 179 6.92 -9.35 -9.07
CA LEU A 179 6.90 -10.79 -9.30
C LEU A 179 6.77 -11.46 -7.94
N TYR A 180 5.73 -12.24 -7.77
CA TYR A 180 5.42 -12.97 -6.55
C TYR A 180 5.71 -14.45 -6.74
N THR A 181 6.32 -15.07 -5.73
CA THR A 181 6.54 -16.52 -5.68
C THR A 181 5.97 -17.05 -4.37
N ASN A 182 5.29 -18.20 -4.42
CA ASN A 182 4.67 -18.76 -3.23
C ASN A 182 5.71 -19.35 -2.28
N ASN A 183 5.59 -19.03 -1.00
CA ASN A 183 6.42 -19.60 0.05
C ASN A 183 5.92 -21.00 0.42
N PRO A 184 6.79 -21.93 0.85
CA PRO A 184 6.36 -23.21 1.41
C PRO A 184 5.40 -23.02 2.58
N SER A 185 4.42 -23.92 2.73
CA SER A 185 3.34 -23.76 3.71
C SER A 185 3.79 -23.77 5.17
N ASP A 186 4.95 -24.37 5.46
CA ASP A 186 5.56 -24.35 6.79
C ASP A 186 5.94 -22.92 7.23
N ASN A 187 6.13 -21.99 6.28
CA ASN A 187 6.44 -20.59 6.53
C ASN A 187 5.19 -19.68 6.60
N TRP A 188 3.98 -20.24 6.52
CA TRP A 188 2.72 -19.47 6.56
C TRP A 188 2.21 -19.17 7.97
N TYR A 189 2.89 -19.67 9.00
CA TYR A 189 2.50 -19.51 10.40
C TYR A 189 3.51 -18.64 11.15
N GLY A 190 3.02 -17.60 11.84
CA GLY A 190 3.83 -16.68 12.63
C GLY A 190 3.58 -15.20 12.30
N TRP A 191 4.10 -14.31 13.13
CA TRP A 191 3.86 -12.86 13.05
C TRP A 191 4.41 -12.17 11.79
N LYS A 192 5.31 -12.83 11.06
CA LYS A 192 5.87 -12.34 9.77
C LYS A 192 5.56 -13.27 8.60
N ALA A 193 4.62 -14.20 8.79
CA ALA A 193 4.29 -15.15 7.76
C ALA A 193 3.61 -14.46 6.57
N THR A 194 4.19 -14.65 5.38
CA THR A 194 3.61 -14.20 4.12
C THR A 194 3.48 -15.43 3.23
N LYS A 195 2.32 -15.58 2.57
CA LYS A 195 2.13 -16.70 1.63
C LYS A 195 2.89 -16.49 0.33
N TRP A 196 3.14 -15.21 -0.01
CA TRP A 196 3.87 -14.78 -1.18
C TRP A 196 5.10 -13.97 -0.79
N SER A 197 6.27 -14.34 -1.31
CA SER A 197 7.43 -13.46 -1.38
C SER A 197 7.36 -12.64 -2.68
N HIS A 198 8.04 -11.50 -2.75
CA HIS A 198 8.02 -10.69 -3.96
C HIS A 198 9.34 -9.98 -4.23
N VAL A 199 9.61 -9.76 -5.51
CA VAL A 199 10.68 -8.91 -6.02
C VAL A 199 10.13 -7.92 -7.05
N VAL A 200 10.87 -6.87 -7.37
CA VAL A 200 10.49 -5.94 -8.43
C VAL A 200 10.53 -6.67 -9.77
N PHE A 201 9.46 -6.58 -10.55
CA PHE A 201 9.38 -7.18 -11.87
C PHE A 201 9.89 -6.20 -12.93
N GLU A 202 11.13 -6.42 -13.36
CA GLU A 202 11.79 -5.69 -14.46
C GLU A 202 12.15 -6.67 -15.58
N HIS A 203 11.22 -6.86 -16.52
CA HIS A 203 11.47 -7.69 -17.69
C HIS A 203 11.45 -6.82 -18.97
N PRO A 204 12.46 -6.90 -19.86
CA PRO A 204 12.55 -6.01 -21.03
C PRO A 204 11.54 -6.36 -22.14
N ALA A 205 10.94 -7.55 -22.10
CA ALA A 205 10.01 -7.98 -23.15
C ALA A 205 8.76 -7.11 -23.24
N SER A 206 8.53 -6.57 -24.43
CA SER A 206 7.26 -6.00 -24.86
C SER A 206 6.69 -6.84 -26.00
N PHE A 207 5.42 -6.58 -26.32
CA PHE A 207 4.80 -7.12 -27.52
C PHE A 207 5.62 -6.80 -28.78
N ASP A 208 6.32 -5.67 -28.83
CA ASP A 208 7.13 -5.25 -29.99
C ASP A 208 8.46 -6.00 -30.11
N THR A 209 9.03 -6.41 -28.99
CA THR A 209 10.25 -7.26 -28.97
C THR A 209 9.96 -8.74 -29.22
N LEU A 210 8.70 -9.16 -29.08
CA LEU A 210 8.31 -10.56 -29.18
C LEU A 210 8.21 -11.01 -30.65
N ALA A 211 9.02 -12.00 -31.03
CA ALA A 211 8.99 -12.60 -32.36
C ALA A 211 7.83 -13.59 -32.48
N MET A 212 6.71 -13.15 -33.06
CA MET A 212 5.54 -13.98 -33.35
C MET A 212 4.77 -13.46 -34.57
N ALA A 213 3.82 -14.24 -35.10
CA ALA A 213 2.99 -13.81 -36.21
C ALA A 213 2.15 -12.57 -35.83
N THR A 214 2.21 -11.53 -36.66
CA THR A 214 1.58 -10.22 -36.38
C THR A 214 0.08 -10.33 -36.11
N LYS A 215 -0.60 -11.23 -36.83
CA LYS A 215 -2.04 -11.44 -36.67
C LYS A 215 -2.39 -12.00 -35.28
N GLU A 216 -1.68 -13.05 -34.84
CA GLU A 216 -1.89 -13.66 -33.52
C GLU A 216 -1.56 -12.69 -32.40
N LYS A 217 -0.47 -11.92 -32.56
CA LYS A 217 -0.06 -10.86 -31.63
C LYS A 217 -1.20 -9.85 -31.43
N GLU A 218 -1.77 -9.35 -32.52
CA GLU A 218 -2.86 -8.38 -32.47
C GLU A 218 -4.13 -8.95 -31.83
N GLU A 219 -4.47 -10.20 -32.12
CA GLU A 219 -5.64 -10.86 -31.54
C GLU A 219 -5.53 -10.95 -30.01
N ILE A 220 -4.36 -11.34 -29.51
CA ILE A 220 -4.10 -11.42 -28.07
C ILE A 220 -4.13 -10.02 -27.44
N MET A 221 -3.48 -9.03 -28.05
CA MET A 221 -3.53 -7.65 -27.53
C MET A 221 -4.97 -7.11 -27.47
N LYS A 222 -5.78 -7.34 -28.51
CA LYS A 222 -7.19 -6.94 -28.54
C LYS A 222 -7.99 -7.62 -27.44
N ASP A 223 -7.78 -8.91 -27.20
CA ASP A 223 -8.44 -9.65 -26.11
C ASP A 223 -8.04 -9.14 -24.72
N LEU A 224 -6.75 -8.84 -24.51
CA LEU A 224 -6.25 -8.26 -23.25
C LEU A 224 -6.87 -6.89 -22.96
N VAL A 225 -6.94 -6.01 -23.97
CA VAL A 225 -7.62 -4.71 -23.83
C VAL A 225 -9.10 -4.91 -23.50
N LYS A 226 -9.78 -5.81 -24.20
CA LYS A 226 -11.19 -6.14 -23.96
C LYS A 226 -11.41 -6.66 -22.53
N PHE A 227 -10.55 -7.55 -22.06
CA PHE A 227 -10.60 -8.08 -20.70
C PHE A 227 -10.38 -6.99 -19.65
N SER A 228 -9.37 -6.14 -19.82
CA SER A 228 -9.04 -5.05 -18.87
C SER A 228 -10.19 -4.05 -18.68
N LYS A 229 -10.93 -3.75 -19.76
CA LYS A 229 -12.11 -2.86 -19.75
C LYS A 229 -13.42 -3.59 -19.46
N GLY A 230 -13.38 -4.91 -19.32
CA GLY A 230 -14.56 -5.78 -19.26
C GLY A 230 -15.28 -5.85 -17.92
N LYS A 231 -14.76 -5.25 -16.83
CA LYS A 231 -15.31 -5.41 -15.46
C LYS A 231 -16.84 -5.29 -15.38
N SER A 232 -17.40 -4.24 -15.96
CA SER A 232 -18.84 -3.95 -15.95
C SER A 232 -19.64 -4.98 -16.77
N TYR A 233 -19.08 -5.45 -17.89
CA TYR A 233 -19.70 -6.48 -18.71
C TYR A 233 -19.83 -7.81 -17.94
N TYR A 234 -18.75 -8.27 -17.30
CA TYR A 234 -18.75 -9.50 -16.50
C TYR A 234 -19.74 -9.42 -15.32
N ALA A 235 -19.78 -8.27 -14.64
CA ALA A 235 -20.75 -8.02 -13.57
C ALA A 235 -22.20 -8.08 -14.07
N LYS A 236 -22.48 -7.47 -15.23
CA LYS A 236 -23.83 -7.46 -15.84
C LYS A 236 -24.34 -8.86 -16.18
N ILE A 237 -23.45 -9.75 -16.63
CA ILE A 237 -23.80 -11.13 -16.98
C ILE A 237 -23.65 -12.13 -15.82
N GLY A 238 -23.34 -11.65 -14.61
CA GLY A 238 -23.19 -12.48 -13.41
C GLY A 238 -22.02 -13.47 -13.44
N LYS A 239 -20.97 -13.20 -14.25
CA LYS A 239 -19.80 -14.08 -14.35
C LYS A 239 -18.59 -13.51 -13.61
N ALA A 240 -17.78 -14.40 -13.05
CA ALA A 240 -16.50 -14.04 -12.46
C ALA A 240 -15.61 -13.36 -13.51
N TRP A 241 -15.02 -12.21 -13.16
CA TRP A 241 -14.14 -11.45 -14.04
C TRP A 241 -12.74 -12.08 -14.08
N LYS A 242 -12.64 -13.20 -14.81
CA LYS A 242 -11.41 -13.98 -15.02
C LYS A 242 -11.21 -14.30 -16.49
N ARG A 243 -9.95 -14.43 -16.91
CA ARG A 243 -9.55 -14.83 -18.26
C ARG A 243 -8.39 -15.83 -18.15
N GLY A 244 -8.51 -16.96 -18.82
CA GLY A 244 -7.47 -17.99 -18.87
C GLY A 244 -6.84 -18.05 -20.26
N TYR A 245 -5.53 -18.28 -20.29
CA TYR A 245 -4.74 -18.52 -21.49
C TYR A 245 -3.97 -19.83 -21.31
N LEU A 246 -3.85 -20.62 -22.38
CA LEU A 246 -2.98 -21.79 -22.42
C LEU A 246 -1.94 -21.54 -23.50
N LEU A 247 -0.67 -21.44 -23.09
CA LEU A 247 0.46 -21.30 -23.99
C LEU A 247 1.17 -22.64 -24.07
N TYR A 248 1.16 -23.27 -25.23
CA TYR A 248 1.79 -24.58 -25.44
C TYR A 248 2.74 -24.54 -26.64
N GLY A 249 3.72 -25.44 -26.63
CA GLY A 249 4.74 -25.55 -27.68
C GLY A 249 6.10 -25.97 -27.13
N PRO A 250 7.07 -26.25 -28.01
CA PRO A 250 8.41 -26.69 -27.61
C PRO A 250 9.08 -25.79 -26.56
N PRO A 251 10.02 -26.31 -25.75
CA PRO A 251 10.83 -25.47 -24.87
C PRO A 251 11.61 -24.43 -25.70
N GLY A 252 11.80 -23.24 -25.13
CA GLY A 252 12.54 -22.15 -25.81
C GLY A 252 11.74 -21.33 -26.83
N THR A 253 10.45 -21.56 -27.03
CA THR A 253 9.61 -20.76 -27.95
C THR A 253 9.10 -19.44 -27.37
N GLY A 254 9.65 -18.98 -26.24
CA GLY A 254 9.30 -17.67 -25.66
C GLY A 254 7.96 -17.61 -24.92
N LYS A 255 7.44 -18.74 -24.41
CA LYS A 255 6.18 -18.77 -23.62
C LYS A 255 6.24 -17.86 -22.39
N SER A 256 7.27 -18.00 -21.56
CA SER A 256 7.45 -17.13 -20.37
C SER A 256 7.75 -15.68 -20.78
N THR A 257 8.44 -15.46 -21.91
CA THR A 257 8.65 -14.12 -22.50
C THR A 257 7.33 -13.48 -22.93
N MET A 258 6.39 -14.25 -23.48
CA MET A 258 5.04 -13.79 -23.83
C MET A 258 4.26 -13.37 -22.57
N ILE A 259 4.31 -14.16 -21.50
CA ILE A 259 3.69 -13.81 -20.21
C ILE A 259 4.25 -12.47 -19.69
N ALA A 260 5.57 -12.29 -19.75
CA ALA A 260 6.21 -11.03 -19.35
C ALA A 260 5.74 -9.85 -20.22
N ALA A 261 5.62 -10.02 -21.54
CA ALA A 261 5.08 -9.00 -22.43
C ALA A 261 3.62 -8.65 -22.11
N MET A 262 2.78 -9.64 -21.77
CA MET A 262 1.40 -9.44 -21.33
C MET A 262 1.32 -8.64 -20.02
N ALA A 263 2.15 -9.00 -19.03
CA ALA A 263 2.25 -8.30 -17.76
C ALA A 263 2.66 -6.84 -17.94
N ASN A 264 3.67 -6.60 -18.79
CA ASN A 264 4.14 -5.27 -19.13
C ASN A 264 3.07 -4.43 -19.83
N PHE A 265 2.34 -5.02 -20.78
CA PHE A 265 1.27 -4.36 -21.53
C PHE A 265 0.08 -3.98 -20.65
N LEU A 266 -0.31 -4.84 -19.71
CA LEU A 266 -1.44 -4.60 -18.81
C LEU A 266 -1.06 -3.77 -17.56
N ASN A 267 0.23 -3.65 -17.28
CA ASN A 267 0.76 -3.14 -16.01
C ASN A 267 0.25 -3.93 -14.78
N TYR A 268 0.31 -5.27 -14.90
CA TYR A 268 -0.17 -6.21 -13.88
C TYR A 268 1.01 -6.86 -13.14
N ASP A 269 0.79 -7.23 -11.89
CA ASP A 269 1.75 -8.03 -11.13
C ASP A 269 1.73 -9.49 -11.62
N VAL A 270 2.85 -10.18 -11.53
CA VAL A 270 2.98 -11.58 -11.93
C VAL A 270 3.07 -12.44 -10.67
N TYR A 271 2.26 -13.48 -10.59
CA TYR A 271 2.29 -14.48 -9.53
C TYR A 271 2.72 -15.80 -10.14
N ASP A 272 3.97 -16.16 -9.92
CA ASP A 272 4.52 -17.44 -10.32
C ASP A 272 4.16 -18.49 -9.26
N LEU A 273 3.20 -19.35 -9.60
CA LEU A 273 2.69 -20.38 -8.72
C LEU A 273 3.43 -21.68 -8.98
N GLU A 274 4.35 -22.00 -8.10
CA GLU A 274 5.03 -23.28 -8.08
C GLU A 274 4.13 -24.34 -7.42
N LEU A 275 3.57 -25.24 -8.23
CA LEU A 275 2.65 -26.28 -7.73
C LEU A 275 3.33 -27.32 -6.83
N THR A 276 4.64 -27.54 -6.98
CA THR A 276 5.40 -28.55 -6.22
C THR A 276 5.49 -28.22 -4.73
N THR A 277 5.40 -26.94 -4.37
CA THR A 277 5.47 -26.46 -2.98
C THR A 277 4.10 -26.39 -2.30
N VAL A 278 3.02 -26.70 -3.05
CA VAL A 278 1.65 -26.71 -2.55
C VAL A 278 1.26 -28.14 -2.14
N LYS A 279 0.93 -28.35 -0.86
CA LYS A 279 0.66 -29.69 -0.31
C LYS A 279 -0.75 -30.18 -0.63
N ASP A 280 -1.74 -29.29 -0.61
CA ASP A 280 -3.14 -29.66 -0.81
C ASP A 280 -3.98 -28.59 -1.53
N ASN A 281 -5.20 -28.98 -1.94
CA ASN A 281 -6.14 -28.08 -2.60
C ASN A 281 -6.59 -26.92 -1.71
N SER A 282 -6.51 -27.06 -0.38
CA SER A 282 -6.86 -26.00 0.56
C SER A 282 -5.82 -24.89 0.55
N GLU A 283 -4.54 -25.26 0.52
CA GLU A 283 -3.39 -24.36 0.36
C GLU A 283 -3.44 -23.63 -0.98
N LEU A 284 -3.73 -24.35 -2.07
CA LEU A 284 -3.94 -23.73 -3.38
C LEU A 284 -5.05 -22.66 -3.34
N ARG A 285 -6.21 -22.99 -2.75
CA ARG A 285 -7.30 -22.02 -2.58
C ARG A 285 -6.88 -20.81 -1.74
N LYS A 286 -6.13 -21.03 -0.66
CA LYS A 286 -5.61 -19.94 0.19
C LYS A 286 -4.67 -19.02 -0.58
N LEU A 287 -3.80 -19.56 -1.44
CA LEU A 287 -2.90 -18.79 -2.29
C LEU A 287 -3.68 -17.95 -3.31
N LEU A 288 -4.65 -18.56 -4.00
CA LEU A 288 -5.50 -17.86 -4.97
C LEU A 288 -6.32 -16.73 -4.34
N ILE A 289 -6.85 -16.93 -3.13
CA ILE A 289 -7.59 -15.89 -2.39
C ILE A 289 -6.66 -14.73 -1.95
N ASP A 290 -5.39 -15.02 -1.65
CA ASP A 290 -4.42 -14.02 -1.20
C ASP A 290 -3.87 -13.15 -2.35
N THR A 291 -4.11 -13.55 -3.60
CA THR A 291 -3.67 -12.77 -4.76
C THR A 291 -4.39 -11.43 -4.87
N THR A 292 -3.67 -10.40 -5.30
CA THR A 292 -4.23 -9.05 -5.46
C THR A 292 -4.93 -8.90 -6.81
N SER A 293 -5.83 -7.91 -6.91
CA SER A 293 -6.45 -7.56 -8.20
C SER A 293 -5.42 -6.98 -9.19
N LYS A 294 -5.68 -7.08 -10.50
CA LYS A 294 -4.74 -6.68 -11.57
C LYS A 294 -3.42 -7.47 -11.50
N SER A 295 -3.57 -8.78 -11.55
CA SER A 295 -2.49 -9.77 -11.50
C SER A 295 -2.64 -10.79 -12.64
N ILE A 296 -1.52 -11.42 -13.00
CA ILE A 296 -1.44 -12.59 -13.86
C ILE A 296 -0.90 -13.72 -13.01
N ILE A 297 -1.65 -14.82 -12.90
CA ILE A 297 -1.19 -16.03 -12.21
C ILE A 297 -0.65 -16.97 -13.28
N VAL A 298 0.61 -17.37 -13.09
CA VAL A 298 1.34 -18.28 -13.96
C VAL A 298 1.40 -19.63 -13.26
N ILE A 299 1.09 -20.68 -14.00
CA ILE A 299 1.22 -22.06 -13.56
C ILE A 299 2.03 -22.74 -14.65
N GLU A 300 3.32 -22.91 -14.39
CA GLU A 300 4.23 -23.61 -15.31
C GLU A 300 4.13 -25.14 -15.11
N ASP A 301 4.56 -25.89 -16.12
CA ASP A 301 4.69 -27.36 -16.10
C ASP A 301 3.48 -28.14 -15.57
N ILE A 302 2.28 -27.72 -15.98
CA ILE A 302 1.02 -28.45 -15.69
C ILE A 302 1.09 -29.92 -16.12
N ASP A 303 1.87 -30.24 -17.16
CA ASP A 303 2.02 -31.59 -17.71
C ASP A 303 2.87 -32.50 -16.82
N CYS A 304 3.99 -32.01 -16.25
CA CYS A 304 4.85 -32.81 -15.35
C CYS A 304 4.14 -33.04 -13.96
N SER A 305 2.99 -32.40 -13.68
CA SER A 305 2.20 -32.60 -12.43
C SER A 305 1.20 -33.76 -12.47
N LEU A 306 0.80 -34.22 -13.66
CA LEU A 306 -0.20 -35.29 -13.83
C LEU A 306 0.32 -36.67 -13.40
N ASP A 307 1.64 -36.87 -13.38
CA ASP A 307 2.31 -38.08 -12.86
C ASP A 307 2.11 -38.27 -11.35
N LEU A 308 1.67 -37.23 -10.62
CA LEU A 308 1.29 -37.33 -9.20
C LEU A 308 -0.08 -38.00 -9.02
N THR A 309 -0.98 -37.86 -10.00
CA THR A 309 -2.32 -38.48 -9.97
C THR A 309 -2.35 -39.89 -10.54
N ALA A 310 -1.49 -40.22 -11.49
CA ALA A 310 -1.45 -41.55 -12.13
C ALA A 310 -0.88 -42.66 -11.23
N LYS A 311 -0.23 -42.33 -10.11
CA LYS A 311 0.29 -43.33 -9.15
C LYS A 311 -0.78 -43.96 -8.24
N ASN A 312 -2.01 -43.45 -8.23
CA ASN A 312 -3.08 -43.95 -7.36
C ASN A 312 -4.06 -44.89 -8.06
N ASP A 313 -4.04 -44.97 -9.39
CA ASP A 313 -4.82 -45.95 -10.14
C ASP A 313 -3.88 -47.05 -10.64
N GLY A 314 -3.87 -48.16 -9.90
CA GLY A 314 -3.22 -49.38 -10.33
C GLY A 314 -3.99 -49.96 -11.50
N ASP A 315 -3.61 -49.60 -12.72
CA ASP A 315 -3.86 -50.40 -13.91
C ASP A 315 -2.67 -50.32 -14.86
N GLU A 316 -2.12 -51.50 -15.14
CA GLU A 316 -0.99 -51.71 -16.03
C GLU A 316 -1.32 -51.32 -17.48
N ASN A 317 -0.29 -50.81 -18.16
CA ASN A 317 -0.13 -50.73 -19.62
C ASN A 317 -0.95 -49.68 -20.39
N PHE A 318 -0.48 -48.43 -20.45
CA PHE A 318 -0.56 -47.63 -21.68
C PHE A 318 0.64 -46.66 -21.82
N LEU A 319 1.42 -46.89 -22.88
CA LEU A 319 2.37 -46.01 -23.59
C LEU A 319 3.16 -44.94 -22.80
N LYS A 320 4.46 -45.19 -22.61
CA LYS A 320 5.46 -44.17 -22.22
C LYS A 320 5.51 -43.02 -23.25
N PRO A 321 5.31 -41.74 -22.86
CA PRO A 321 5.81 -40.64 -23.65
C PRO A 321 7.27 -40.38 -23.26
N TYR A 322 8.14 -40.44 -24.26
CA TYR A 322 9.48 -39.88 -24.18
C TYR A 322 9.38 -38.37 -23.96
N GLY A 323 9.84 -37.92 -22.80
CA GLY A 323 10.05 -36.50 -22.52
C GLY A 323 10.80 -36.37 -21.21
N LYS A 324 12.14 -36.31 -21.26
CA LYS A 324 12.91 -35.88 -20.09
C LYS A 324 12.61 -34.38 -19.89
N CYS A 325 11.88 -34.03 -18.82
CA CYS A 325 11.79 -32.64 -18.33
C CYS A 325 13.25 -32.19 -18.02
N PHE A 326 13.67 -31.01 -18.48
CA PHE A 326 14.97 -30.37 -18.16
C PHE A 326 14.71 -29.09 -17.40
#